data_AF-A0A6N7HRI5-F1
#
_entry.id   AF-A0A6N7HRI5-F1
#
_cell.length_a   1.000
_cell.length_b   1.000
_cell.length_c   1.000
_cell.angle_alpha   90.00
_cell.angle_beta   90.00
_cell.angle_gamma   90.00
#
_symmetry.space_group_name_H-M   'P 1'
#
loop_
_entity.id
_entity.type
_entity.pdbx_description
1 polymer ?
#
loop_
_entity_poly.entity_id
_entity_poly.type
_entity_poly.pdbx_seq_one_letter_code
_entity_poly.pdbx_strand_id
1 'polypeptide(L)'
;MGRHSVPTVERTPIDRQEEPLPPPARHRSRNGARRRGIAGWPLAVVGLLVLSVLGWLGWSWANSEVDSRATAQAASCTDGNETLRVAAAPGSEGAARTAADRWNQKRTVVHAYCVRVKVVSADPQTVFTGLTGGWNGAKLGPRPQAWIAQPARTDQLATKFPDLVSAQPEPVRSGSFVALNGDDINDIQLRAAQQFRAFMQQKTTSK
;
A
#
# COMPACT_ATOMS: atom_id res chain seq x y z
N MET A 1 -73.61 18.28 -77.22
CA MET A 1 -73.28 16.93 -76.74
C MET A 1 -72.69 17.06 -75.34
N GLY A 2 -73.17 16.28 -74.36
CA GLY A 2 -72.74 16.23 -72.95
C GLY A 2 -73.15 17.45 -72.12
N ARG A 3 -74.12 17.46 -71.19
CA ARG A 3 -74.39 16.56 -70.05
C ARG A 3 -73.10 16.13 -69.36
N HIS A 4 -72.73 16.79 -68.28
CA HIS A 4 -72.32 16.15 -67.03
C HIS A 4 -72.59 17.09 -65.85
N SER A 5 -73.31 16.55 -64.88
CA SER A 5 -73.74 17.16 -63.62
C SER A 5 -72.86 16.59 -62.50
N VAL A 6 -72.32 17.42 -61.59
CA VAL A 6 -71.87 16.99 -60.24
C VAL A 6 -71.76 18.24 -59.33
N PRO A 7 -71.75 18.11 -57.99
CA PRO A 7 -72.94 18.13 -57.15
C PRO A 7 -72.99 19.35 -56.20
N THR A 8 -74.19 19.58 -55.67
CA THR A 8 -74.54 20.46 -54.56
C THR A 8 -73.65 20.20 -53.33
N VAL A 9 -73.00 21.25 -52.82
CA VAL A 9 -72.47 21.29 -51.45
C VAL A 9 -73.33 22.28 -50.66
N GLU A 10 -74.00 21.72 -49.66
CA GLU A 10 -74.82 22.37 -48.64
C GLU A 10 -74.08 23.57 -48.02
N ARG A 11 -74.67 24.77 -48.07
CA ARG A 11 -74.16 25.94 -47.34
C ARG A 11 -74.61 25.84 -45.89
N THR A 12 -73.67 25.63 -44.98
CA THR A 12 -73.90 25.89 -43.56
C THR A 12 -73.86 27.42 -43.31
N PRO A 13 -74.81 27.99 -42.54
CA PRO A 13 -74.86 29.42 -42.28
C PRO A 13 -73.60 29.92 -41.56
N ILE A 14 -73.00 30.98 -42.12
CA ILE A 14 -71.96 31.78 -41.50
C ILE A 14 -72.63 32.61 -40.40
N ASP A 15 -72.40 32.23 -39.15
CA ASP A 15 -72.65 33.13 -38.03
C ASP A 15 -71.53 34.17 -37.96
N ARG A 16 -71.90 35.43 -38.18
CA ARG A 16 -71.02 36.59 -38.18
C ARG A 16 -71.21 37.27 -36.83
N GLN A 17 -70.26 37.10 -35.92
CA GLN A 17 -70.18 37.88 -34.69
C GLN A 17 -68.80 38.52 -34.53
N GLU A 18 -68.84 39.83 -34.78
CA GLU A 18 -68.05 40.96 -34.27
C GLU A 18 -66.51 40.97 -34.34
N GLU A 19 -66.02 41.96 -35.07
CA GLU A 19 -64.67 42.52 -35.00
C GLU A 19 -64.66 43.69 -34.01
N PRO A 20 -63.82 43.63 -32.95
CA PRO A 20 -63.30 44.83 -32.32
C PRO A 20 -61.80 44.98 -32.58
N LEU A 21 -61.40 46.20 -32.98
CA LEU A 21 -60.04 46.67 -33.26
C LEU A 21 -58.97 46.16 -32.27
N PRO A 22 -57.72 45.94 -32.74
CA PRO A 22 -56.62 45.54 -31.89
C PRO A 22 -56.25 46.65 -30.88
N PRO A 23 -56.23 46.37 -29.56
CA PRO A 23 -55.67 47.30 -28.58
C PRO A 23 -54.14 47.40 -28.73
N PRO A 24 -53.53 48.55 -28.36
CA PRO A 24 -52.12 48.81 -28.58
C PRO A 24 -51.23 47.77 -27.92
N ALA A 25 -50.15 47.40 -28.61
CA ALA A 25 -49.12 46.49 -28.12
C ALA A 25 -48.57 46.99 -26.78
N ARG A 26 -49.10 46.42 -25.68
CA ARG A 26 -48.57 46.62 -24.34
C ARG A 26 -47.36 45.71 -24.19
N HIS A 27 -46.17 46.29 -24.21
CA HIS A 27 -44.99 45.66 -23.64
C HIS A 27 -45.19 45.49 -22.13
N ARG A 28 -45.80 44.38 -21.71
CA ARG A 28 -45.63 43.92 -20.33
C ARG A 28 -44.20 43.42 -20.20
N SER A 29 -43.35 44.24 -19.60
CA SER A 29 -42.23 43.73 -18.82
C SER A 29 -42.81 42.81 -17.75
N ARG A 30 -42.82 41.51 -18.05
CA ARG A 30 -43.01 40.50 -17.02
C ARG A 30 -41.69 40.44 -16.28
N ASN A 31 -41.55 41.31 -15.27
CA ASN A 31 -40.82 41.01 -14.05
C ASN A 31 -41.49 39.80 -13.38
N GLY A 32 -41.37 38.65 -14.04
CA GLY A 32 -41.54 37.36 -13.41
C GLY A 32 -40.14 36.93 -13.07
N ALA A 33 -39.78 37.05 -11.79
CA ALA A 33 -38.85 36.11 -11.21
C ALA A 33 -39.41 34.70 -11.48
N ARG A 34 -39.12 34.14 -12.66
CA ARG A 34 -39.12 32.69 -12.84
C ARG A 34 -37.99 32.24 -11.94
N ARG A 35 -38.33 32.03 -10.67
CA ARG A 35 -37.55 31.19 -9.78
C ARG A 35 -37.31 29.94 -10.60
N ARG A 36 -36.08 29.78 -11.07
CA ARG A 36 -35.60 28.60 -11.76
C ARG A 36 -35.75 27.52 -10.69
N GLY A 37 -36.92 26.88 -10.66
CA GLY A 37 -37.22 25.83 -9.71
C GLY A 37 -36.15 24.79 -9.95
N ILE A 38 -35.19 24.71 -9.03
CA ILE A 38 -34.23 23.62 -9.02
C ILE A 38 -35.11 22.38 -9.01
N ALA A 39 -35.12 21.65 -10.12
CA ALA A 39 -35.83 20.39 -10.19
C ALA A 39 -35.39 19.58 -8.96
N GLY A 40 -36.31 18.95 -8.23
CA GLY A 40 -35.92 18.17 -7.04
C GLY A 40 -34.95 17.02 -7.36
N TRP A 41 -34.85 16.65 -8.65
CA TRP A 41 -34.02 15.57 -9.15
C TRP A 41 -32.50 15.77 -8.91
N PRO A 42 -31.86 16.91 -9.20
CA PRO A 42 -30.47 17.15 -8.82
C PRO A 42 -30.22 17.06 -7.30
N LEU A 43 -31.17 17.44 -6.44
CA LEU A 43 -31.02 17.24 -5.00
C LEU A 43 -31.04 15.75 -4.63
N ALA A 44 -31.87 14.94 -5.27
CA ALA A 44 -31.87 13.49 -5.09
C ALA A 44 -30.57 12.83 -5.58
N VAL A 45 -30.04 13.26 -6.73
CA VAL A 45 -28.77 12.76 -7.28
C VAL A 45 -27.58 13.15 -6.39
N VAL A 46 -27.55 14.40 -5.92
CA VAL A 46 -26.51 14.85 -4.98
C VAL A 46 -26.61 14.10 -3.65
N GLY A 47 -27.82 13.88 -3.14
CA GLY A 47 -28.05 13.06 -1.93
C GLY A 47 -27.51 11.64 -2.11
N LEU A 48 -27.82 10.98 -3.23
CA LEU A 48 -27.33 9.64 -3.55
C LEU A 48 -25.80 9.61 -3.67
N LEU A 49 -25.20 10.59 -4.35
CA LEU A 49 -23.74 10.70 -4.46
C LEU A 49 -23.09 10.89 -3.10
N VAL A 50 -23.63 11.78 -2.25
CA VAL A 50 -23.12 12.01 -0.90
C VAL A 50 -23.22 10.74 -0.06
N LEU A 51 -24.36 10.03 -0.09
CA LEU A 51 -24.52 8.75 0.61
C LEU A 51 -23.54 7.69 0.09
N SER A 52 -23.30 7.65 -1.22
CA SER A 52 -22.37 6.70 -1.83
C SER A 52 -20.91 7.00 -1.45
N VAL A 53 -20.52 8.28 -1.44
CA VAL A 53 -19.19 8.72 -1.02
C VAL A 53 -18.99 8.48 0.48
N LEU A 54 -19.99 8.76 1.32
CA LEU A 54 -19.93 8.48 2.75
C LEU A 54 -19.87 6.98 3.06
N GLY A 55 -20.61 6.16 2.31
CA GLY A 55 -20.53 4.70 2.41
C GLY A 55 -19.16 4.17 1.98
N TRP A 56 -18.61 4.69 0.88
CA TRP A 56 -17.28 4.32 0.39
C TRP A 56 -16.16 4.74 1.37
N LEU A 57 -16.21 5.97 1.87
CA LEU A 57 -15.24 6.48 2.85
C LEU A 57 -15.37 5.75 4.19
N GLY A 58 -16.59 5.47 4.65
CA GLY A 58 -16.86 4.67 5.84
C GLY A 58 -16.34 3.24 5.72
N TRP A 59 -16.53 2.59 4.56
CA TRP A 59 -15.97 1.27 4.26
C TRP A 59 -14.44 1.30 4.23
N SER A 60 -13.83 2.33 3.63
CA SER A 60 -12.37 2.47 3.61
C SER A 60 -11.75 2.62 5.01
N TRP A 61 -12.45 3.30 5.93
CA TRP A 61 -12.00 3.51 7.30
C TRP A 61 -12.23 2.29 8.20
N ALA A 62 -13.36 1.59 8.01
CA ALA A 62 -13.63 0.31 8.67
C ALA A 62 -12.64 -0.78 8.24
N ASN A 63 -12.27 -0.85 6.96
CA ASN A 63 -11.28 -1.81 6.47
C ASN A 63 -9.88 -1.57 7.07
N SER A 64 -9.45 -0.32 7.27
CA SER A 64 -8.14 -0.04 7.86
C SER A 64 -7.98 -0.48 9.32
N GLU A 65 -9.06 -0.50 10.10
CA GLU A 65 -9.04 -0.93 11.51
C GLU A 65 -9.37 -2.42 11.67
N VAL A 66 -10.23 -2.98 10.81
CA VAL A 66 -10.59 -4.41 10.84
C VAL A 66 -9.49 -5.29 10.26
N ASP A 67 -8.75 -4.87 9.22
CA ASP A 67 -7.52 -5.58 8.80
C ASP A 67 -6.45 -5.54 9.91
N SER A 68 -6.36 -4.41 10.63
CA SER A 68 -5.42 -4.27 11.75
C SER A 68 -5.76 -5.22 12.91
N ARG A 69 -7.04 -5.57 13.11
CA ARG A 69 -7.48 -6.54 14.14
C ARG A 69 -7.47 -7.98 13.63
N ALA A 70 -7.85 -8.23 12.37
CA ALA A 70 -7.70 -9.56 11.78
C ALA A 70 -6.23 -10.00 11.70
N THR A 71 -5.31 -9.06 11.45
CA THR A 71 -3.85 -9.31 11.49
C THR A 71 -3.26 -9.27 12.89
N ALA A 72 -3.76 -8.46 13.83
CA ALA A 72 -3.29 -8.48 15.22
C ALA A 72 -3.66 -9.77 15.96
N GLN A 73 -4.83 -10.37 15.66
CA GLN A 73 -5.21 -11.68 16.19
C GLN A 73 -4.49 -12.84 15.48
N ALA A 74 -4.04 -12.66 14.22
CA ALA A 74 -3.20 -13.64 13.52
C ALA A 74 -1.69 -13.49 13.80
N ALA A 75 -1.27 -12.36 14.39
CA ALA A 75 0.08 -12.08 14.83
C ALA A 75 0.20 -12.09 16.36
N SER A 76 -0.46 -13.05 17.03
CA SER A 76 -0.21 -13.27 18.45
C SER A 76 1.20 -13.85 18.58
N CYS A 77 2.15 -12.98 18.88
CA CYS A 77 3.50 -13.35 19.28
C CYS A 77 3.46 -13.95 20.68
N THR A 78 2.87 -15.15 20.75
CA THR A 78 2.53 -15.88 21.97
C THR A 78 3.75 -16.13 22.85
N ASP A 79 4.90 -16.33 22.22
CA ASP A 79 6.16 -16.63 22.90
C ASP A 79 7.02 -15.37 23.13
N GLY A 80 6.57 -14.21 22.63
CA GLY A 80 7.16 -12.90 22.93
C GLY A 80 7.86 -12.22 21.76
N ASN A 81 8.86 -11.39 22.06
CA ASN A 81 9.60 -10.60 21.07
C ASN A 81 11.04 -11.08 20.96
N GLU A 82 11.56 -11.11 19.75
CA GLU A 82 12.94 -11.49 19.45
C GLU A 82 13.60 -10.42 18.57
N THR A 83 14.92 -10.26 18.68
CA THR A 83 15.64 -9.24 17.89
C THR A 83 16.68 -9.89 16.99
N LEU A 84 16.48 -9.78 15.68
CA LEU A 84 17.50 -10.11 14.69
C LEU A 84 18.43 -8.92 14.50
N ARG A 85 19.70 -9.03 14.89
CA ARG A 85 20.72 -8.00 14.63
C ARG A 85 21.47 -8.32 13.36
N VAL A 86 21.54 -7.32 12.50
CA VAL A 86 22.23 -7.40 11.22
C VAL A 86 23.35 -6.37 11.23
N ALA A 87 24.60 -6.83 11.18
CA ALA A 87 25.71 -5.94 10.92
C ALA A 87 25.75 -5.62 9.42
N ALA A 88 25.83 -4.34 9.06
CA ALA A 88 25.92 -3.94 7.67
C ALA A 88 27.15 -3.06 7.46
N ALA A 89 27.89 -3.31 6.38
CA ALA A 89 28.93 -2.40 5.92
C ALA A 89 28.33 -1.02 5.60
N PRO A 90 29.06 0.09 5.78
CA PRO A 90 28.54 1.44 5.56
C PRO A 90 27.91 1.65 4.16
N GLY A 91 28.47 1.02 3.12
CA GLY A 91 27.94 1.08 1.75
C GLY A 91 26.63 0.30 1.53
N SER A 92 26.29 -0.63 2.42
CA SER A 92 25.10 -1.49 2.34
C SER A 92 24.02 -1.08 3.35
N GLU A 93 24.38 -0.29 4.35
CA GLU A 93 23.53 0.04 5.50
C GLU A 93 22.20 0.69 5.10
N GLY A 94 22.19 1.66 4.18
CA GLY A 94 20.95 2.34 3.78
C GLY A 94 19.91 1.38 3.18
N ALA A 95 20.37 0.45 2.33
CA ALA A 95 19.51 -0.58 1.76
C ALA A 95 19.02 -1.57 2.83
N ALA A 96 19.91 -1.99 3.73
CA ALA A 96 19.60 -2.89 4.83
C ALA A 96 18.59 -2.28 5.81
N ARG A 97 18.78 -1.02 6.23
CA ARG A 97 17.85 -0.28 7.10
C ARG A 97 16.48 -0.13 6.45
N THR A 98 16.43 0.26 5.18
CA THR A 98 15.16 0.35 4.44
C THR A 98 14.42 -0.98 4.40
N ALA A 99 15.14 -2.10 4.24
CA ALA A 99 14.53 -3.42 4.31
C ALA A 99 14.05 -3.76 5.73
N ALA A 100 14.86 -3.50 6.75
CA ALA A 100 14.52 -3.73 8.14
C ALA A 100 13.29 -2.93 8.58
N ASP A 101 13.16 -1.66 8.17
CA ASP A 101 12.00 -0.83 8.49
C ASP A 101 10.71 -1.41 7.89
N ARG A 102 10.76 -1.84 6.61
CA ARG A 102 9.61 -2.48 5.97
C ARG A 102 9.26 -3.83 6.61
N TRP A 103 10.26 -4.61 7.02
CA TRP A 103 10.04 -5.85 7.77
C TRP A 103 9.33 -5.55 9.10
N ASN A 104 9.86 -4.60 9.86
CA ASN A 104 9.35 -4.22 11.18
C ASN A 104 7.93 -3.65 11.11
N GLN A 105 7.58 -2.92 10.05
CA GLN A 105 6.23 -2.42 9.80
C GLN A 105 5.22 -3.55 9.53
N LYS A 106 5.64 -4.63 8.87
CA LYS A 106 4.79 -5.79 8.59
C LYS A 106 4.52 -6.67 9.81
N ARG A 107 5.16 -6.42 10.96
CA ARG A 107 5.03 -7.20 12.20
C ARG A 107 5.15 -8.71 11.95
N THR A 108 6.18 -9.10 11.20
CA THR A 108 6.38 -10.49 10.80
C THR A 108 6.59 -11.40 12.01
N VAL A 109 5.78 -12.45 12.08
CA VAL A 109 5.87 -13.49 13.12
C VAL A 109 6.73 -14.64 12.62
N VAL A 110 7.74 -15.00 13.41
CA VAL A 110 8.59 -16.17 13.17
C VAL A 110 8.38 -17.13 14.32
N HIS A 111 7.69 -18.24 14.06
CA HIS A 111 7.48 -19.32 15.04
C HIS A 111 6.97 -18.82 16.41
N ALA A 112 5.86 -18.08 16.41
CA ALA A 112 5.26 -17.44 17.58
C ALA A 112 6.03 -16.28 18.23
N TYR A 113 7.16 -15.84 17.65
CA TYR A 113 7.87 -14.63 18.07
C TYR A 113 7.65 -13.46 17.10
N CYS A 114 7.49 -12.26 17.68
CA CYS A 114 7.55 -11.00 16.94
C CYS A 114 9.00 -10.64 16.74
N VAL A 115 9.53 -10.86 15.53
CA VAL A 115 10.94 -10.56 15.26
C VAL A 115 11.12 -9.15 14.75
N ARG A 116 11.91 -8.35 15.47
CA ARG A 116 12.35 -7.03 15.02
C ARG A 116 13.76 -7.09 14.48
N VAL A 117 13.98 -6.51 13.32
CA VAL A 117 15.30 -6.43 12.69
C VAL A 117 15.95 -5.12 13.10
N LYS A 118 17.15 -5.20 13.68
CA LYS A 118 18.00 -4.06 14.02
C LYS A 118 19.26 -4.09 13.18
N VAL A 119 19.43 -3.08 12.33
CA VAL A 119 20.65 -2.93 11.52
C VAL A 119 21.63 -2.04 12.25
N VAL A 120 22.89 -2.47 12.30
CA VAL A 120 24.01 -1.71 12.89
C VAL A 120 25.08 -1.54 11.83
N SER A 121 25.46 -0.28 11.55
CA SER A 121 26.64 0.01 10.76
C SER A 121 27.88 -0.46 11.49
N ALA A 122 28.71 -1.26 10.82
CA ALA A 122 29.99 -1.66 11.36
C ALA A 122 31.02 -1.78 10.25
N ASP A 123 32.26 -1.42 10.57
CA ASP A 123 33.38 -1.60 9.67
C ASP A 123 33.56 -3.10 9.34
N PRO A 124 33.67 -3.49 8.04
CA PRO A 124 33.78 -4.89 7.67
C PRO A 124 34.99 -5.62 8.26
N GLN A 125 36.12 -4.94 8.53
CA GLN A 125 37.26 -5.58 9.21
C GLN A 125 36.95 -5.84 10.67
N THR A 126 36.34 -4.87 11.34
CA THR A 126 35.94 -5.01 12.74
C THR A 126 34.99 -6.20 12.93
N VAL A 127 33.97 -6.33 12.06
CA VAL A 127 33.05 -7.49 12.11
C VAL A 127 33.78 -8.79 11.81
N PHE A 128 34.58 -8.84 10.74
CA PHE A 128 35.32 -10.05 10.36
C PHE A 128 36.24 -10.53 11.48
N THR A 129 37.08 -9.65 12.03
CA THR A 129 37.99 -9.98 13.13
C THR A 129 37.23 -10.39 14.40
N GLY A 130 36.10 -9.73 14.71
CA GLY A 130 35.27 -10.12 15.85
C GLY A 130 34.63 -11.50 15.69
N LEU A 131 34.22 -11.87 14.48
CA LEU A 131 33.65 -13.19 14.21
C LEU A 131 34.72 -14.29 14.27
N THR A 132 35.90 -14.06 13.69
CA THR A 132 36.95 -15.09 13.59
C THR A 132 37.85 -15.18 14.83
N GLY A 133 37.95 -14.10 15.61
CA GLY A 133 38.84 -13.97 16.77
C GLY A 133 38.13 -14.02 18.12
N GLY A 134 36.83 -14.30 18.14
CA GLY A 134 35.99 -14.24 19.33
C GLY A 134 35.34 -12.87 19.52
N TRP A 135 34.02 -12.88 19.75
CA TRP A 135 33.24 -11.66 19.79
C TRP A 135 33.33 -10.98 21.15
N ASN A 136 33.86 -9.75 21.20
CA ASN A 136 33.90 -8.96 22.43
C ASN A 136 32.65 -8.08 22.56
N GLY A 137 31.65 -8.57 23.29
CA GLY A 137 30.38 -7.87 23.49
C GLY A 137 30.51 -6.50 24.19
N ALA A 138 31.52 -6.32 25.05
CA ALA A 138 31.73 -5.06 25.77
C ALA A 138 32.28 -3.95 24.87
N LYS A 139 33.05 -4.30 23.82
CA LYS A 139 33.64 -3.35 22.88
C LYS A 139 32.83 -3.17 21.61
N LEU A 140 32.26 -4.26 21.10
CA LEU A 140 31.58 -4.30 19.80
C LEU A 140 30.05 -4.27 19.92
N GLY A 141 29.53 -4.36 21.15
CA GLY A 141 28.10 -4.56 21.41
C GLY A 141 27.67 -6.00 21.14
N PRO A 142 26.35 -6.28 21.16
CA PRO A 142 25.84 -7.64 20.95
C PRO A 142 26.24 -8.20 19.58
N ARG A 143 26.57 -9.50 19.54
CA ARG A 143 26.94 -10.18 18.30
C ARG A 143 25.81 -10.12 17.28
N PRO A 144 26.10 -9.85 15.99
CA PRO A 144 25.12 -9.94 14.93
C PRO A 144 24.80 -11.39 14.59
N GLN A 145 23.55 -11.65 14.20
CA GLN A 145 23.08 -12.95 13.71
C GLN A 145 23.17 -13.05 12.18
N ALA A 146 23.30 -11.91 11.51
CA ALA A 146 23.57 -11.84 10.08
C ALA A 146 24.51 -10.69 9.74
N TRP A 147 25.21 -10.82 8.62
CA TRP A 147 26.15 -9.83 8.16
C TRP A 147 25.94 -9.50 6.68
N ILE A 148 25.96 -8.22 6.36
CA ILE A 148 25.91 -7.71 4.99
C ILE A 148 27.20 -6.96 4.70
N ALA A 149 27.97 -7.47 3.76
CA ALA A 149 29.23 -6.85 3.33
C ALA A 149 29.45 -7.04 1.82
N GLN A 150 30.62 -6.63 1.35
CA GLN A 150 31.02 -6.93 -0.02
C GLN A 150 31.16 -8.45 -0.21
N PRO A 151 30.78 -9.00 -1.39
CA PRO A 151 30.86 -10.43 -1.67
C PRO A 151 32.21 -11.04 -1.32
N ALA A 152 33.32 -10.40 -1.72
CA ALA A 152 34.67 -10.88 -1.42
C ALA A 152 34.92 -11.14 0.08
N ARG A 153 34.30 -10.37 0.99
CA ARG A 153 34.43 -10.54 2.44
C ARG A 153 33.52 -11.63 2.99
N THR A 154 32.28 -11.71 2.53
CA THR A 154 31.35 -12.77 2.94
C THR A 154 31.81 -14.13 2.43
N ASP A 155 32.33 -14.19 1.21
CA ASP A 155 32.83 -15.41 0.57
C ASP A 155 34.12 -15.87 1.24
N GLN A 156 34.99 -14.94 1.63
CA GLN A 156 36.15 -15.23 2.46
C GLN A 156 35.75 -15.85 3.80
N LEU A 157 34.74 -15.29 4.49
CA LEU A 157 34.26 -15.82 5.75
C LEU A 157 33.72 -17.24 5.58
N ALA A 158 32.82 -17.45 4.61
CA ALA A 158 32.21 -18.75 4.35
C ALA A 158 33.22 -19.82 3.94
N THR A 159 34.26 -19.44 3.19
CA THR A 159 35.28 -20.38 2.72
C THR A 159 36.28 -20.74 3.81
N LYS A 160 36.75 -19.75 4.59
CA LYS A 160 37.81 -19.97 5.60
C LYS A 160 37.27 -20.38 6.96
N PHE A 161 36.02 -20.05 7.27
CA PHE A 161 35.39 -20.29 8.56
C PHE A 161 33.93 -20.79 8.38
N PRO A 162 33.74 -21.95 7.73
CA PRO A 162 32.40 -22.47 7.42
C PRO A 162 31.55 -22.68 8.69
N ASP A 163 32.16 -23.02 9.82
CA ASP A 163 31.45 -23.25 11.10
C ASP A 163 30.77 -21.99 11.65
N LEU A 164 31.21 -20.79 11.22
CA LEU A 164 30.63 -19.50 11.60
C LEU A 164 29.45 -19.10 10.70
N VAL A 165 29.13 -19.89 9.68
CA VAL A 165 28.12 -19.57 8.66
C VAL A 165 26.99 -20.60 8.73
N SER A 166 25.77 -20.13 8.99
CA SER A 166 24.58 -20.98 9.02
C SER A 166 23.87 -21.05 7.67
N ALA A 167 24.10 -20.09 6.79
CA ALA A 167 23.64 -20.11 5.40
C ALA A 167 24.61 -19.36 4.49
N GLN A 168 24.87 -19.92 3.31
CA GLN A 168 25.86 -19.37 2.38
C GLN A 168 25.56 -17.93 1.98
N PRO A 169 26.61 -17.15 1.66
CA PRO A 169 26.47 -15.79 1.16
C PRO A 169 25.58 -15.75 -0.08
N GLU A 170 24.61 -14.83 -0.08
CA GLU A 170 23.73 -14.60 -1.22
C GLU A 170 23.69 -13.11 -1.58
N PRO A 171 23.62 -12.78 -2.88
CA PRO A 171 23.56 -11.40 -3.32
C PRO A 171 22.29 -10.71 -2.82
N VAL A 172 22.45 -9.48 -2.35
CA VAL A 172 21.37 -8.59 -1.95
C VAL A 172 21.62 -7.19 -2.51
N ARG A 173 20.66 -6.29 -2.33
CA ARG A 173 20.85 -4.90 -2.74
C ARG A 173 22.07 -4.31 -2.01
N SER A 174 23.03 -3.83 -2.79
CA SER A 174 24.26 -3.17 -2.31
C SER A 174 25.19 -4.06 -1.47
N GLY A 175 25.19 -5.39 -1.66
CA GLY A 175 26.14 -6.28 -1.00
C GLY A 175 25.81 -7.77 -1.14
N SER A 176 26.39 -8.56 -0.25
CA SER A 176 26.10 -9.98 -0.04
C SER A 176 25.69 -10.19 1.41
N PHE A 177 24.62 -10.95 1.63
CA PHE A 177 24.09 -11.30 2.95
C PHE A 177 24.53 -12.70 3.31
N VAL A 178 25.07 -12.87 4.52
CA VAL A 178 25.41 -14.17 5.10
C VAL A 178 24.74 -14.30 6.47
N ALA A 179 24.10 -15.45 6.72
CA ALA A 179 23.58 -15.78 8.04
C ALA A 179 24.70 -16.40 8.88
N LEU A 180 24.85 -15.93 10.12
CA LEU A 180 25.93 -16.32 11.00
C LEU A 180 25.47 -17.47 11.91
N ASN A 181 26.45 -18.22 12.38
CA ASN A 181 26.29 -19.28 13.37
C ASN A 181 27.09 -18.95 14.64
N GLY A 182 26.71 -19.52 15.77
CA GLY A 182 27.38 -19.38 17.05
C GLY A 182 26.52 -19.89 18.21
N ASP A 183 27.16 -20.24 19.32
CA ASP A 183 26.48 -20.75 20.52
C ASP A 183 25.52 -19.74 21.15
N ASP A 184 25.70 -18.45 20.84
CA ASP A 184 24.87 -17.34 21.28
C ASP A 184 23.68 -17.02 20.34
N ILE A 185 23.51 -17.81 19.28
CA ILE A 185 22.43 -17.64 18.29
C ILE A 185 21.40 -18.76 18.46
N ASN A 186 20.15 -18.38 18.75
CA ASN A 186 19.06 -19.34 18.89
C ASN A 186 18.40 -19.70 17.52
N ASP A 187 17.58 -20.74 17.53
CA ASP A 187 16.91 -21.24 16.32
C ASP A 187 15.92 -20.23 15.71
N ILE A 188 15.26 -19.43 16.56
CA ILE A 188 14.36 -18.35 16.13
C ILE A 188 15.13 -17.30 15.33
N GLN A 189 16.30 -16.88 15.82
CA GLN A 189 17.17 -15.93 15.16
C GLN A 189 17.72 -16.47 13.83
N LEU A 190 18.11 -17.75 13.77
CA LEU A 190 18.53 -18.40 12.52
C LEU A 190 17.42 -18.39 11.47
N ARG A 191 16.21 -18.80 11.86
CA ARG A 191 15.03 -18.78 10.97
C ARG A 191 14.69 -17.36 10.54
N ALA A 192 14.73 -16.41 11.46
CA ALA A 192 14.50 -15.00 11.15
C ALA A 192 15.53 -14.46 10.16
N ALA A 193 16.81 -14.83 10.28
CA ALA A 193 17.85 -14.42 9.33
C ALA A 193 17.55 -14.93 7.91
N GLN A 194 17.16 -16.19 7.77
CA GLN A 194 16.80 -16.80 6.48
C GLN A 194 15.56 -16.13 5.86
N GLN A 195 14.52 -15.88 6.66
CA GLN A 195 13.31 -15.21 6.18
C GLN A 195 13.57 -13.74 5.82
N PHE A 196 14.37 -13.03 6.61
CA PHE A 196 14.74 -11.65 6.32
C PHE A 196 15.56 -11.55 5.03
N ARG A 197 16.46 -12.50 4.76
CA ARG A 197 17.18 -12.61 3.48
C ARG A 197 16.21 -12.75 2.31
N ALA A 198 15.27 -13.68 2.39
CA ALA A 198 14.24 -13.87 1.36
C ALA A 198 13.40 -12.59 1.17
N PHE A 199 13.07 -11.89 2.26
CA PHE A 199 12.37 -10.62 2.21
C PHE A 199 13.14 -9.52 1.47
N MET A 200 14.47 -9.46 1.63
CA MET A 200 15.30 -8.50 0.89
C MET A 200 15.32 -8.79 -0.62
N GLN A 201 15.14 -10.04 -1.04
CA GLN A 201 15.17 -10.47 -2.44
C GLN A 201 13.83 -10.27 -3.18
N GLN A 202 12.71 -10.16 -2.47
CA GLN A 202 11.37 -10.04 -3.08
C GLN A 202 11.18 -8.82 -4.00
N LYS A 203 12.04 -7.79 -3.95
CA LYS A 203 11.96 -6.62 -4.85
C LYS A 203 12.87 -6.68 -6.09
N THR A 204 13.69 -7.71 -6.25
CA THR A 204 14.57 -7.87 -7.42
C THR A 204 13.97 -8.73 -8.53
N THR A 205 12.84 -9.40 -8.29
CA THR A 205 12.18 -10.32 -9.23
C THR A 205 10.92 -9.74 -9.88
N SER A 206 10.85 -8.43 -10.10
CA SER A 206 9.85 -7.86 -11.01
C SER A 206 10.46 -7.83 -12.41
N LYS A 207 10.09 -8.81 -13.23
CA LYS A 207 10.40 -8.88 -14.66
C LYS A 207 9.59 -7.85 -15.43
#